data_AF-A0A257MW24-F1
#
_entry.id   AF-A0A257MW24-F1
#
_cell.length_a   1.000
_cell.length_b   1.000
_cell.length_c   1.000
_cell.angle_alpha   90.00
_cell.angle_beta   90.00
_cell.angle_gamma   90.00
#
_symmetry.space_group_name_H-M   'P 1'
#
loop_
_entity.id
_entity.type
_entity.pdbx_description
1 polymer ?
#
loop_
_entity_poly.entity_id
_entity_poly.type
_entity_poly.pdbx_seq_one_letter_code
_entity_poly.pdbx_strand_id
1 'polypeptide(L)'
;MAATTESVKADAAEAPLLNKRNMILGSLVYIVFYAWVRWYEGVYGWSAGLDSFAPEFETYWMNFLYIEFVLEVSTAGILWGYLWKS
;
A
#
# COMPACT_ATOMS: atom_id res chain seq x y z
N MET A 1 -48.96 -5.87 -5.62
CA MET A 1 -48.54 -6.91 -6.56
C MET A 1 -47.60 -7.85 -5.83
N ALA A 2 -47.87 -9.15 -5.84
CA ALA A 2 -46.99 -10.14 -5.21
C ALA A 2 -45.71 -10.28 -6.05
N ALA A 3 -44.55 -10.18 -5.40
CA ALA A 3 -43.26 -10.42 -6.04
C ALA A 3 -43.21 -11.89 -6.54
N THR A 4 -42.87 -12.08 -7.81
CA THR A 4 -42.70 -13.41 -8.39
C THR A 4 -41.35 -13.98 -7.95
N THR A 5 -41.20 -15.29 -7.90
CA THR A 5 -39.93 -15.95 -7.52
C THR A 5 -38.75 -15.55 -8.40
N GLU A 6 -38.99 -15.08 -9.63
CA GLU A 6 -37.97 -14.49 -10.50
C GLU A 6 -37.52 -13.09 -10.04
N SER A 7 -38.43 -12.24 -9.57
CA SER A 7 -38.05 -10.92 -9.04
C SER A 7 -37.25 -11.03 -7.74
N VAL A 8 -37.55 -12.03 -6.90
CA VAL A 8 -36.78 -12.32 -5.69
C VAL A 8 -35.38 -12.88 -6.02
N LYS A 9 -35.24 -13.68 -7.07
CA LYS A 9 -33.92 -14.18 -7.54
C LYS A 9 -33.07 -13.09 -8.18
N ALA A 10 -33.67 -12.13 -8.87
CA ALA A 10 -32.97 -10.99 -9.45
C ALA A 10 -32.45 -10.02 -8.38
N ASP A 11 -33.22 -9.79 -7.30
CA ASP A 11 -32.78 -9.01 -6.13
C ASP A 11 -31.75 -9.76 -5.26
N ALA A 12 -31.72 -11.10 -5.33
CA ALA A 12 -30.76 -11.96 -4.64
C ALA A 12 -29.53 -12.31 -5.48
N ALA A 13 -29.23 -11.56 -6.55
CA ALA A 13 -27.94 -11.64 -7.21
C ALA A 13 -26.87 -11.13 -6.22
N GLU A 14 -26.36 -12.02 -5.38
CA GLU A 14 -25.39 -11.68 -4.34
C GLU A 14 -24.18 -10.98 -4.94
N ALA A 15 -23.76 -9.90 -4.29
CA ALA A 15 -22.52 -9.24 -4.63
C ALA A 15 -21.38 -10.27 -4.59
N PRO A 16 -20.47 -10.28 -5.58
CA PRO A 16 -19.41 -11.26 -5.62
C PRO A 16 -18.59 -11.21 -4.33
N LEU A 17 -18.48 -12.35 -3.64
CA LEU A 17 -17.79 -12.48 -2.35
C LEU A 17 -16.33 -12.00 -2.39
N LEU A 18 -15.70 -12.06 -3.57
CA LEU A 18 -14.33 -11.63 -3.78
C LEU A 18 -14.27 -10.31 -4.55
N ASN A 19 -13.81 -9.26 -3.89
CA ASN A 19 -13.46 -8.00 -4.54
C ASN A 19 -12.07 -8.07 -5.20
N LYS A 20 -12.03 -8.66 -6.40
CA LYS A 20 -10.81 -8.83 -7.20
C LYS A 20 -10.11 -7.52 -7.54
N ARG A 21 -10.88 -6.45 -7.75
CA ARG A 21 -10.36 -5.13 -8.14
C ARG A 21 -9.46 -4.56 -7.04
N ASN A 22 -9.96 -4.51 -5.80
CA ASN A 22 -9.19 -3.95 -4.68
C ASN A 22 -7.98 -4.83 -4.35
N MET A 23 -8.14 -6.16 -4.45
CA MET A 23 -7.04 -7.11 -4.25
C MET A 23 -5.90 -6.86 -5.25
N ILE A 24 -6.22 -6.82 -6.56
CA ILE A 24 -5.22 -6.59 -7.61
C ILE A 24 -4.57 -5.21 -7.45
N LEU A 25 -5.37 -4.18 -7.16
CA LEU A 25 -4.84 -2.83 -6.97
C LEU A 25 -3.86 -2.77 -5.80
N GLY A 26 -4.22 -3.34 -4.64
CA GLY A 26 -3.33 -3.43 -3.49
C GLY A 26 -2.04 -4.17 -3.82
N SER A 27 -2.14 -5.37 -4.42
CA SER A 27 -0.97 -6.15 -4.80
C SER A 27 -0.05 -5.43 -5.80
N LEU A 28 -0.61 -4.77 -6.82
CA LEU A 28 0.18 -4.03 -7.80
C LEU A 28 0.90 -2.83 -7.19
N VAL A 29 0.26 -2.10 -6.28
CA VAL A 29 0.91 -0.99 -5.57
C VAL A 29 2.13 -1.49 -4.81
N TYR A 30 2.02 -2.58 -4.06
CA TYR A 30 3.15 -3.16 -3.34
C TYR A 30 4.25 -3.67 -4.27
N ILE A 31 3.89 -4.37 -5.35
CA ILE A 31 4.88 -4.90 -6.31
C ILE A 31 5.68 -3.75 -6.92
N VAL A 32 5.01 -2.71 -7.41
CA VAL A 32 5.69 -1.58 -8.05
C VAL A 32 6.55 -0.82 -7.04
N PHE A 33 6.02 -0.54 -5.85
CA PHE A 33 6.73 0.17 -4.81
C PHE A 33 7.99 -0.60 -4.38
N TYR A 34 7.87 -1.88 -4.02
CA TYR A 34 9.02 -2.66 -3.57
C TYR A 34 9.98 -3.03 -4.69
N ALA A 35 9.53 -3.15 -5.94
CA ALA A 35 10.45 -3.27 -7.08
C ALA A 35 11.30 -2.01 -7.24
N TRP A 36 10.71 -0.82 -7.05
CA TRP A 36 11.45 0.44 -7.04
C TRP A 36 12.43 0.53 -5.86
N VAL A 37 12.00 0.19 -4.64
CA VAL A 37 12.90 0.13 -3.48
C VAL A 37 14.06 -0.83 -3.74
N ARG A 38 13.77 -2.01 -4.33
CA ARG A 38 14.78 -3.00 -4.66
C ARG A 38 15.81 -2.49 -5.67
N TRP A 39 15.36 -1.73 -6.66
CA TRP A 39 16.26 -1.05 -7.59
C TRP A 39 17.08 0.05 -6.89
N TYR A 40 16.44 0.85 -6.04
CA TYR A 40 17.09 1.92 -5.27
C TYR A 40 18.22 1.39 -4.40
N GLU A 41 17.97 0.37 -3.57
CA GLU A 41 19.01 -0.25 -2.75
C GLU A 41 20.09 -0.95 -3.61
N GLY A 42 19.70 -1.46 -4.79
CA GLY A 42 20.64 -2.06 -5.73
C GLY A 42 21.64 -1.07 -6.31
N VAL A 43 21.28 0.21 -6.43
CA VAL A 43 22.18 1.27 -6.91
C VAL A 43 22.89 1.95 -5.75
N TYR A 44 22.13 2.46 -4.77
CA TYR A 44 22.65 3.28 -3.68
C TYR A 44 23.24 2.48 -2.53
N GLY A 45 23.00 1.16 -2.48
CA GLY A 45 23.68 0.29 -1.51
C GLY A 45 25.18 0.26 -1.73
N TRP A 46 25.61 0.20 -3.00
CA TRP A 46 27.03 0.16 -3.36
C TRP A 46 27.67 1.55 -3.41
N SER A 47 26.93 2.58 -3.84
CA SER A 47 27.51 3.92 -4.02
C SER A 47 27.46 4.80 -2.77
N ALA A 48 26.46 4.61 -1.90
CA ALA A 48 26.20 5.50 -0.76
C ALA A 48 25.78 4.77 0.53
N GLY A 49 25.74 3.43 0.53
CA GLY A 49 25.25 2.60 1.65
C GLY A 49 26.32 1.87 2.44
N LEU A 50 27.58 1.88 1.99
CA LEU A 50 28.66 1.06 2.57
C LEU A 50 29.25 1.65 3.86
N ASP A 51 29.33 2.98 3.97
CA ASP A 51 29.86 3.67 5.15
C ASP A 51 28.78 4.59 5.73
N SER A 52 28.27 4.23 6.91
CA SER A 52 27.22 4.98 7.60
C SER A 52 27.68 6.31 8.19
N PHE A 53 28.99 6.56 8.27
CA PHE A 53 29.54 7.83 8.77
C PHE A 53 29.79 8.85 7.65
N ALA A 54 29.64 8.43 6.39
CA ALA A 54 29.78 9.30 5.24
C ALA A 54 28.54 10.20 5.09
N PRO A 55 28.68 11.48 4.71
CA PRO A 55 27.55 12.40 4.57
C PRO A 55 26.56 12.00 3.46
N GLU A 56 27.00 11.21 2.48
CA GLU A 56 26.14 10.64 1.45
C GLU A 56 25.09 9.69 2.06
N PHE A 57 25.46 8.95 3.11
CA PHE A 57 24.55 8.05 3.80
C PHE A 57 23.38 8.81 4.44
N GLU A 58 23.65 10.00 4.99
CA GLU A 58 22.58 10.84 5.54
C GLU A 58 21.55 11.22 4.48
N THR A 59 22.02 11.51 3.26
CA THR A 59 21.18 11.96 2.16
C THR A 59 20.35 10.84 1.55
N TYR A 60 20.95 9.68 1.28
CA TYR A 60 20.29 8.58 0.57
C TYR A 60 19.60 7.57 1.48
N TRP A 61 20.04 7.42 2.73
CA TRP A 61 19.52 6.39 3.63
C TRP A 61 18.83 6.98 4.85
N MET A 62 19.45 7.94 5.55
CA MET A 62 18.83 8.51 6.75
C MET A 62 17.61 9.37 6.41
N ASN A 63 17.67 10.21 5.38
CA ASN A 63 16.48 10.94 4.93
C ASN A 63 15.36 10.00 4.50
N PHE A 64 15.70 8.87 3.85
CA PHE A 64 14.72 7.85 3.48
C PHE A 64 14.01 7.31 4.73
N LEU A 65 14.77 6.93 5.76
CA LEU A 65 14.26 6.47 7.06
C LEU A 65 13.34 7.50 7.74
N TYR A 66 13.75 8.77 7.79
CA TYR A 66 12.94 9.80 8.43
C TYR A 66 11.64 10.06 7.67
N ILE A 67 11.69 10.02 6.33
CA ILE A 67 10.52 10.17 5.48
C ILE A 67 9.54 9.01 5.71
N GLU A 68 10.01 7.76 5.71
CA GLU A 68 9.10 6.62 5.91
C GLU A 68 8.44 6.65 7.28
N PHE A 69 9.15 7.02 8.35
CA PHE A 69 8.54 7.15 9.68
C PHE A 69 7.40 8.16 9.72
N VAL A 70 7.60 9.35 9.14
CA VAL A 70 6.55 10.38 9.10
C VAL A 70 5.36 9.90 8.27
N LEU A 71 5.62 9.28 7.12
CA LEU A 71 4.58 8.80 6.22
C LEU A 71 3.81 7.62 6.84
N GLU A 72 4.49 6.66 7.45
CA GLU A 72 3.86 5.48 8.06
C GLU A 72 3.00 5.86 9.26
N VAL A 73 3.51 6.68 10.18
CA VAL A 73 2.74 7.16 11.33
C VAL A 73 1.49 7.92 10.86
N SER A 74 1.65 8.78 9.86
CA SER A 74 0.54 9.55 9.29
C SER A 74 -0.48 8.66 8.59
N THR A 75 -0.03 7.71 7.76
CA THR A 75 -0.88 6.81 6.98
C THR A 75 -1.61 5.82 7.90
N ALA A 76 -0.92 5.27 8.90
CA ALA A 76 -1.52 4.43 9.93
C ALA A 76 -2.60 5.19 10.69
N GLY A 77 -2.30 6.40 11.18
CA GLY A 77 -3.27 7.23 11.88
C GLY A 77 -4.52 7.55 11.05
N ILE A 78 -4.33 7.91 9.77
CA ILE A 78 -5.44 8.18 8.84
C ILE A 78 -6.25 6.91 8.56
N LEU A 79 -5.59 5.80 8.23
CA LEU A 79 -6.26 4.56 7.86
C LEU A 79 -7.04 3.99 9.03
N TRP A 80 -6.42 3.92 10.21
CA TRP A 80 -7.07 3.42 11.41
C TRP A 80 -8.21 4.33 11.85
N GLY A 81 -8.00 5.65 11.82
CA GLY A 81 -9.05 6.62 12.12
C GLY A 81 -10.23 6.56 11.15
N TYR A 82 -9.96 6.33 9.86
CA TYR A 82 -10.99 6.14 8.84
C TYR A 82 -11.78 4.86 9.10
N LEU A 83 -11.11 3.72 9.23
CA LEU A 83 -11.75 2.41 9.46
C LEU A 83 -12.53 2.35 10.77
N TRP A 84 -12.10 3.08 11.80
CA TRP A 84 -12.83 3.17 13.06
C TRP A 84 -14.10 4.02 12.94
N LYS A 85 -14.05 5.08 12.13
CA LYS A 85 -15.16 6.03 11.97
C LYS A 85 -16.24 5.52 10.99
N SER A 86 -15.82 4.85 9.92
CA SER A 86 -16.69 4.35 8.85
C SER A 86 -17.30 2.99 9.21
#